data_AF-A0A2G5BIT2-F1
#
_entry.id   AF-A0A2G5BIT2-F1
#
_cell.length_a   1.000
_cell.length_b   1.000
_cell.length_c   1.000
_cell.angle_alpha   90.00
_cell.angle_beta   90.00
_cell.angle_gamma   90.00
#
_symmetry.space_group_name_H-M   'P 1'
#
loop_
_entity.id
_entity.type
_entity.pdbx_description
1 polymer ?
#
loop_
_entity_poly.entity_id
_entity_poly.type
_entity_poly.pdbx_seq_one_letter_code
_entity_poly.pdbx_strand_id
1 'polypeptide(L)'
;MDRDDGKNMIAPEGFEKLCEKLGYNMEDIKPMILLWKLNGVELGTIEYTGWDTGLREMKAKNEDELQKAINDTLKGFDKDPAQFKAFYRRLFDYLLVEKQKFVSSEYATAMLSLVTDKGWVFAKFVEFLEANKDDVKVINRDQWQSLLEMSRVIKPDLSNYSKDDAWPGLFDRFVDWFEQSSNNSAAADAK
;
A
#
# COMPACT_ATOMS: atom_id res chain seq x y z
N MET A 1 14.88 4.49 -36.70
CA MET A 1 14.23 4.41 -35.38
C MET A 1 13.67 3.02 -35.30
N ASP A 2 14.45 2.10 -34.73
CA ASP A 2 14.09 0.70 -34.65
C ASP A 2 12.92 0.56 -33.69
N ARG A 3 11.74 0.30 -34.25
CA ARG A 3 10.60 -0.19 -33.49
C ARG A 3 10.94 -1.63 -33.14
N ASP A 4 11.19 -1.87 -31.87
CA ASP A 4 11.25 -3.22 -31.33
C ASP A 4 9.83 -3.80 -31.35
N ASP A 5 9.52 -4.55 -32.40
CA ASP A 5 8.28 -5.32 -32.55
C ASP A 5 8.29 -6.48 -31.52
N GLY A 6 7.85 -6.24 -30.28
CA GLY A 6 7.76 -7.33 -29.32
C GLY A 6 7.16 -7.06 -27.94
N LYS A 7 7.18 -5.85 -27.41
CA LYS A 7 6.59 -5.57 -26.09
C LYS A 7 5.73 -4.33 -26.12
N ASN A 8 4.41 -4.52 -26.20
CA ASN A 8 3.39 -3.45 -26.08
C ASN A 8 3.26 -2.94 -24.62
N MET A 9 4.38 -2.86 -23.91
CA MET A 9 4.43 -2.65 -22.48
C MET A 9 5.81 -2.12 -22.04
N ILE A 10 5.77 -1.22 -21.07
CA ILE A 10 6.92 -0.76 -20.29
C ILE A 10 7.17 -1.83 -19.22
N ALA A 11 8.36 -2.42 -19.24
CA ALA A 11 8.82 -3.39 -18.25
C ALA A 11 9.31 -2.70 -16.96
N PRO A 12 9.51 -3.45 -15.85
CA PRO A 12 9.96 -2.90 -14.58
C PRO A 12 11.18 -1.98 -14.68
N GLU A 13 12.19 -2.33 -15.49
CA GLU A 13 13.39 -1.51 -15.68
C GLU A 13 13.08 -0.16 -16.35
N GLY A 14 12.06 -0.13 -17.22
CA GLY A 14 11.58 1.10 -17.83
C GLY A 14 10.82 1.98 -16.84
N PHE A 15 10.02 1.35 -15.97
CA PHE A 15 9.31 2.06 -14.90
C PHE A 15 10.26 2.63 -13.83
N GLU A 16 11.31 1.89 -13.46
CA GLU A 16 12.36 2.37 -12.56
C GLU A 16 13.08 3.59 -13.13
N LYS A 17 13.49 3.55 -14.40
CA LYS A 17 14.11 4.71 -15.08
C LYS A 17 13.20 5.93 -15.11
N LEU A 18 11.89 5.72 -15.28
CA LEU A 18 10.93 6.81 -15.20
C LEU A 18 10.89 7.39 -13.77
N CYS A 19 10.83 6.55 -12.75
CA CYS A 19 10.83 7.00 -11.36
C CYS A 19 12.13 7.77 -11.02
N GLU A 20 13.29 7.27 -11.46
CA GLU A 20 14.58 7.96 -11.32
C GLU A 20 14.55 9.35 -11.97
N LYS A 21 14.03 9.45 -13.19
CA LYS A 21 13.88 10.72 -13.92
C LYS A 21 12.99 11.71 -13.17
N LEU A 22 11.94 11.21 -12.51
CA LEU A 22 11.04 11.99 -11.67
C LEU A 22 11.61 12.25 -10.27
N GLY A 23 12.81 11.78 -9.95
CA GLY A 23 13.44 11.92 -8.63
C GLY A 23 12.68 11.19 -7.52
N TYR A 24 12.01 10.09 -7.85
CA TYR A 24 11.28 9.26 -6.89
C TYR A 24 12.16 8.14 -6.34
N ASN A 25 12.08 7.92 -5.03
CA ASN A 25 12.59 6.70 -4.41
C ASN A 25 11.57 5.57 -4.64
N MET A 26 12.03 4.41 -5.13
CA MET A 26 11.19 3.23 -5.38
C MET A 26 10.54 2.66 -4.11
N GLU A 27 11.09 2.97 -2.94
CA GLU A 27 10.56 2.58 -1.63
C GLU A 27 9.51 3.56 -1.08
N ASP A 28 9.18 4.62 -1.82
CA ASP A 28 8.15 5.59 -1.42
C ASP A 28 6.77 5.25 -2.01
N ILE A 29 5.73 5.93 -1.50
CA ILE A 29 4.36 5.83 -2.02
C ILE A 29 4.21 6.38 -3.45
N LYS A 30 5.05 7.34 -3.87
CA LYS A 30 4.89 8.06 -5.15
C LYS A 30 5.02 7.16 -6.39
N PRO A 31 6.02 6.26 -6.50
CA PRO A 31 6.03 5.24 -7.55
C PRO A 31 4.74 4.43 -7.59
N MET A 32 4.19 4.00 -6.45
CA MET A 32 2.95 3.22 -6.45
C MET A 32 1.76 4.04 -6.95
N ILE A 33 1.67 5.33 -6.59
CA ILE A 33 0.63 6.23 -7.12
C ILE A 33 0.80 6.41 -8.63
N LEU A 34 2.04 6.58 -9.11
CA LEU A 34 2.34 6.70 -10.53
C LEU A 34 1.94 5.45 -11.31
N LEU A 35 2.33 4.27 -10.82
CA LEU A 35 1.97 2.98 -11.41
C LEU A 35 0.45 2.84 -11.47
N TRP A 36 -0.26 3.19 -10.39
CA TRP A 36 -1.71 3.17 -10.32
C TRP A 36 -2.37 4.11 -11.34
N LYS A 37 -1.89 5.36 -11.43
CA LYS A 37 -2.43 6.37 -12.36
C LYS A 37 -2.15 6.08 -13.83
N LEU A 38 -1.11 5.31 -14.11
CA LEU A 38 -0.78 4.83 -15.46
C LEU A 38 -1.43 3.48 -15.78
N ASN A 39 -2.36 3.00 -14.95
CA ASN A 39 -3.04 1.72 -15.12
C ASN A 39 -2.07 0.53 -15.21
N GLY A 40 -1.03 0.52 -14.37
CA GLY A 40 -0.09 -0.59 -14.25
C GLY A 40 -0.81 -1.91 -14.01
N VAL A 41 -0.40 -2.94 -14.75
CA VAL A 41 -1.02 -4.27 -14.72
C VAL A 41 -0.39 -5.16 -13.65
N GLU A 42 0.91 -5.00 -13.43
CA GLU A 42 1.73 -5.68 -12.44
C GLU A 42 2.73 -4.69 -11.84
N LEU A 43 3.43 -5.07 -10.78
CA LEU A 43 4.43 -4.22 -10.16
C LEU A 43 5.53 -3.84 -11.17
N GLY A 44 5.58 -2.55 -11.53
CA GLY A 44 6.53 -2.01 -12.49
C GLY A 44 6.19 -2.23 -13.96
N THR A 45 5.07 -2.90 -14.28
CA THR A 45 4.69 -3.20 -15.67
C THR A 45 3.47 -2.38 -16.09
N ILE A 46 3.59 -1.66 -17.22
CA ILE A 46 2.55 -0.77 -17.75
C ILE A 46 2.34 -1.06 -19.24
N GLU A 47 1.12 -1.37 -19.66
CA GLU A 47 0.79 -1.43 -21.09
C GLU A 47 0.78 -0.03 -21.71
N TYR A 48 1.19 0.11 -22.98
CA TYR A 48 1.18 1.45 -23.64
C TYR A 48 -0.22 2.08 -23.71
N THR A 49 -1.28 1.27 -23.77
CA THR A 49 -2.67 1.71 -23.68
C THR A 49 -2.98 2.34 -22.32
N GLY A 50 -2.52 1.71 -21.23
CA GLY A 50 -2.62 2.22 -19.87
C GLY A 50 -1.84 3.52 -19.68
N TRP A 51 -0.63 3.57 -20.24
CA TRP A 51 0.22 4.76 -20.29
C TRP A 51 -0.47 5.95 -20.96
N ASP A 52 -0.92 5.80 -22.20
CA ASP A 52 -1.58 6.89 -22.95
C ASP A 52 -2.86 7.35 -22.25
N THR A 53 -3.66 6.41 -21.74
CA THR A 53 -4.88 6.71 -20.99
C THR A 53 -4.58 7.50 -19.72
N GLY A 54 -3.62 7.02 -18.91
CA GLY A 54 -3.25 7.64 -17.64
C GLY A 54 -2.70 9.06 -17.83
N LEU A 55 -1.83 9.28 -18.82
CA LEU A 55 -1.32 10.62 -19.13
C LEU A 55 -2.43 11.58 -19.56
N ARG A 56 -3.39 11.12 -20.39
CA ARG A 56 -4.54 11.93 -20.81
C ARG A 56 -5.44 12.31 -19.64
N GLU A 57 -5.73 11.37 -18.75
CA GLU A 57 -6.56 11.60 -17.56
C GLU A 57 -5.88 12.59 -16.59
N MET A 58 -4.57 12.45 -16.38
CA MET A 58 -3.78 13.39 -15.58
C MET A 58 -3.54 14.73 -16.29
N LYS A 59 -3.78 14.80 -17.61
CA LYS A 59 -3.46 15.93 -18.48
C LYS A 59 -1.96 16.31 -18.43
N ALA A 60 -1.10 15.30 -18.26
CA ALA A 60 0.34 15.47 -18.14
C ALA A 60 1.04 15.18 -19.48
N LYS A 61 1.82 16.15 -19.97
CA LYS A 61 2.57 16.09 -21.23
C LYS A 61 4.09 16.09 -21.01
N ASN A 62 4.53 16.39 -19.80
CA ASN A 62 5.93 16.44 -19.39
C ASN A 62 6.07 15.98 -17.94
N GLU A 63 7.31 15.89 -17.47
CA GLU A 63 7.66 15.38 -16.14
C GLU A 63 7.14 16.26 -15.00
N ASP A 64 7.22 17.59 -15.14
CA ASP A 64 6.74 18.52 -14.11
C ASP A 64 5.22 18.39 -13.90
N GLU A 65 4.46 18.29 -14.99
CA GLU A 65 3.02 18.08 -14.95
C GLU A 65 2.66 16.71 -14.35
N LEU A 66 3.46 15.69 -14.66
CA LEU A 66 3.29 14.35 -14.09
C LEU A 66 3.56 14.37 -12.58
N GLN A 67 4.68 14.95 -12.12
CA GLN A 67 4.97 15.11 -10.70
C GLN A 67 3.88 15.87 -9.97
N LYS A 68 3.40 16.97 -10.57
CA LYS A 68 2.30 17.74 -10.02
C LYS A 68 1.03 16.89 -9.86
N ALA A 69 0.65 16.11 -10.87
CA ALA A 69 -0.53 15.25 -10.81
C ALA A 69 -0.42 14.16 -9.72
N ILE A 70 0.76 13.56 -9.55
CA ILE A 70 1.01 12.58 -8.48
C ILE A 70 0.94 13.23 -7.10
N ASN A 71 1.57 14.39 -6.91
CA ASN A 71 1.52 15.13 -5.66
C ASN A 71 0.10 15.61 -5.31
N ASP A 72 -0.66 16.07 -6.31
CA ASP A 72 -2.06 16.47 -6.14
C ASP A 72 -2.94 15.27 -5.76
N THR A 73 -2.68 14.10 -6.35
CA THR A 73 -3.35 12.84 -5.97
C THR A 73 -3.05 12.45 -4.52
N LEU A 74 -1.78 12.47 -4.11
CA LEU A 74 -1.37 12.14 -2.74
C LEU A 74 -2.05 13.05 -1.71
N LYS A 75 -2.12 14.37 -1.98
CA LYS A 75 -2.84 15.34 -1.14
C LYS A 75 -4.36 15.14 -1.16
N GLY A 76 -4.89 14.52 -2.21
CA GLY A 76 -6.30 14.22 -2.38
C GLY A 76 -6.81 13.07 -1.50
N PHE A 77 -5.93 12.14 -1.11
CA PHE A 77 -6.31 10.95 -0.35
C PHE A 77 -7.03 11.24 0.97
N ASP A 78 -6.67 12.34 1.66
CA ASP A 78 -7.31 12.69 2.94
C ASP A 78 -8.71 13.32 2.73
N LYS A 79 -8.99 13.83 1.54
CA LYS A 79 -10.27 14.47 1.18
C LYS A 79 -11.23 13.53 0.46
N ASP A 80 -10.69 12.50 -0.20
CA ASP A 80 -11.47 11.49 -0.92
C ASP A 80 -11.12 10.08 -0.42
N PRO A 81 -11.80 9.60 0.63
CA PRO A 81 -11.60 8.26 1.16
C PRO A 81 -11.90 7.14 0.15
N ALA A 82 -12.71 7.40 -0.87
CA ALA A 82 -13.03 6.42 -1.91
C ALA A 82 -11.84 6.27 -2.87
N GLN A 83 -11.19 7.39 -3.22
CA GLN A 83 -9.97 7.39 -4.01
C GLN A 83 -8.83 6.64 -3.30
N PHE A 84 -8.60 6.93 -2.02
CA PHE A 84 -7.58 6.20 -1.26
C PHE A 84 -7.90 4.71 -1.14
N LYS A 85 -9.18 4.34 -0.91
CA LYS A 85 -9.60 2.93 -0.88
C LYS A 85 -9.36 2.21 -2.21
N ALA A 86 -9.59 2.87 -3.34
CA ALA A 86 -9.31 2.30 -4.65
C ALA A 86 -7.80 2.08 -4.87
N PHE A 87 -6.98 3.07 -4.50
CA PHE A 87 -5.51 2.96 -4.53
C PHE A 87 -5.00 1.84 -3.61
N TYR A 88 -5.42 1.83 -2.34
CA TYR A 88 -5.02 0.84 -1.35
C TYR A 88 -5.39 -0.60 -1.76
N ARG A 89 -6.54 -0.79 -2.42
CA ARG A 89 -6.90 -2.10 -3.00
C ARG A 89 -5.93 -2.52 -4.09
N ARG A 90 -5.46 -1.59 -4.92
CA ARG A 90 -4.50 -1.89 -5.98
C ARG A 90 -3.12 -2.27 -5.47
N LEU A 91 -2.68 -1.72 -4.34
CA LEU A 91 -1.41 -2.13 -3.73
C LEU A 91 -1.34 -3.64 -3.48
N PHE A 92 -2.42 -4.25 -2.98
CA PHE A 92 -2.49 -5.69 -2.79
C PHE A 92 -2.42 -6.46 -4.12
N ASP A 93 -3.04 -5.95 -5.18
CA ASP A 93 -3.01 -6.60 -6.49
C ASP A 93 -1.59 -6.64 -7.06
N TYR A 94 -0.78 -5.59 -6.82
CA TYR A 94 0.61 -5.55 -7.26
C TYR A 94 1.51 -6.55 -6.54
N LEU A 95 1.12 -7.01 -5.35
CA LEU A 95 1.85 -8.03 -4.60
C LEU A 95 1.50 -9.47 -5.00
N LEU A 96 0.39 -9.67 -5.72
CA LEU A 96 -0.06 -11.00 -6.08
C LEU A 96 0.78 -11.57 -7.23
N VAL A 97 1.36 -12.74 -6.99
CA VAL A 97 1.96 -13.57 -8.03
C VAL A 97 0.86 -14.46 -8.63
N GLU A 98 0.94 -14.73 -9.94
CA GLU A 98 -0.10 -15.45 -10.69
C GLU A 98 -0.72 -16.64 -9.94
N LYS A 99 -2.06 -16.66 -9.91
CA LYS A 99 -2.92 -17.70 -9.28
C LYS A 99 -2.88 -17.76 -7.76
N GLN A 100 -2.09 -16.95 -7.08
CA GLN A 100 -2.10 -16.89 -5.62
C GLN A 100 -3.26 -16.03 -5.10
N LYS A 101 -3.78 -16.38 -3.92
CA LYS A 101 -4.83 -15.63 -3.20
C LYS A 101 -4.29 -14.90 -1.97
N PHE A 102 -2.99 -15.03 -1.73
CA PHE A 102 -2.28 -14.60 -0.55
C PHE A 102 -0.97 -13.96 -0.98
N VAL A 103 -0.47 -13.05 -0.16
CA VAL A 103 0.86 -12.43 -0.30
C VAL A 103 1.68 -12.83 0.91
N SER A 104 3.01 -12.90 0.78
CA SER A 104 3.85 -13.13 1.96
C SER A 104 3.71 -11.96 2.93
N SER A 105 3.87 -12.25 4.23
CA SER A 105 3.85 -11.22 5.27
C SER A 105 4.94 -10.17 5.02
N GLU A 106 6.14 -10.60 4.60
CA GLU A 106 7.25 -9.70 4.25
C GLU A 106 6.87 -8.68 3.17
N TYR A 107 6.27 -9.12 2.06
CA TYR A 107 5.86 -8.20 1.00
C TYR A 107 4.67 -7.33 1.41
N ALA A 108 3.74 -7.87 2.21
CA ALA A 108 2.65 -7.09 2.78
C ALA A 108 3.16 -5.99 3.72
N THR A 109 4.10 -6.30 4.60
CA THR A 109 4.73 -5.37 5.53
C THR A 109 5.39 -4.23 4.76
N ALA A 110 6.23 -4.54 3.75
CA ALA A 110 6.90 -3.52 2.94
C ALA A 110 5.89 -2.58 2.24
N MET A 111 4.82 -3.12 1.69
CA MET A 111 3.78 -2.33 1.02
C MET A 111 2.91 -1.51 2.00
N LEU A 112 2.63 -2.04 3.20
CA LEU A 112 1.90 -1.34 4.24
C LEU A 112 2.72 -0.19 4.87
N SER A 113 4.04 -0.33 4.92
CA SER A 113 4.94 0.74 5.39
C SER A 113 4.74 2.05 4.62
N LEU A 114 4.32 1.97 3.36
CA LEU A 114 4.04 3.13 2.50
C LEU A 114 2.83 3.97 2.95
N VAL A 115 1.95 3.44 3.80
CA VAL A 115 0.69 4.08 4.21
C VAL A 115 0.55 4.22 5.73
N THR A 116 1.66 4.11 6.47
CA THR A 116 1.67 4.21 7.94
C THR A 116 1.25 5.58 8.46
N ASP A 117 1.44 6.63 7.67
CA ASP A 117 0.98 8.00 7.97
C ASP A 117 -0.55 8.15 7.89
N LYS A 118 -1.27 7.16 7.34
CA LYS A 118 -2.73 7.19 7.16
C LYS A 118 -3.52 6.70 8.36
N GLY A 119 -2.87 6.22 9.41
CA GLY A 119 -3.55 5.87 10.66
C GLY A 119 -2.69 5.01 11.58
N TRP A 120 -2.93 5.14 12.88
CA TRP A 120 -2.18 4.44 13.93
C TRP A 120 -2.19 2.91 13.75
N VAL A 121 -3.31 2.36 13.27
CA VAL A 121 -3.47 0.92 13.01
C VAL A 121 -2.43 0.45 12.00
N PHE A 122 -2.18 1.18 10.90
CA PHE A 122 -1.19 0.75 9.91
C PHE A 122 0.22 0.69 10.50
N ALA A 123 0.63 1.74 11.21
CA ALA A 123 1.93 1.79 11.86
C ALA A 123 2.13 0.61 12.84
N LYS A 124 1.14 0.37 13.71
CA LYS A 124 1.21 -0.72 14.69
C LYS A 124 1.04 -2.10 14.10
N PHE A 125 0.29 -2.23 13.02
CA PHE A 125 0.14 -3.51 12.33
C PHE A 125 1.43 -3.91 11.62
N VAL A 126 2.18 -2.96 11.03
CA VAL A 126 3.52 -3.22 10.47
C VAL A 126 4.46 -3.75 11.57
N GLU A 127 4.54 -3.07 12.71
CA GLU A 127 5.34 -3.54 13.87
C GLU A 127 4.92 -4.95 14.33
N PHE A 128 3.61 -5.23 14.36
CA PHE A 128 3.08 -6.54 14.70
C PHE A 128 3.52 -7.64 13.71
N LEU A 129 3.42 -7.38 12.40
CA LEU A 129 3.85 -8.34 11.39
C LEU A 129 5.34 -8.63 11.47
N GLU A 130 6.17 -7.62 11.73
CA GLU A 130 7.61 -7.77 11.91
C GLU A 130 7.94 -8.60 13.16
N ALA A 131 7.28 -8.31 14.29
CA ALA A 131 7.47 -9.03 15.55
C ALA A 131 6.97 -10.49 15.50
N ASN A 132 6.02 -10.79 14.61
CA ASN A 132 5.37 -12.10 14.51
C ASN A 132 5.60 -12.77 13.14
N LYS A 133 6.70 -12.42 12.44
CA LYS A 133 6.98 -12.89 11.07
C LYS A 133 7.04 -14.41 10.91
N ASP A 134 7.42 -15.12 11.97
CA ASP A 134 7.51 -16.59 11.97
C ASP A 134 6.12 -17.26 12.08
N ASP A 135 5.15 -16.57 12.68
CA ASP A 135 3.79 -17.07 12.90
C ASP A 135 2.78 -16.55 11.87
N VAL A 136 2.95 -15.31 11.41
CA VAL A 136 2.11 -14.67 10.41
C VAL A 136 2.88 -14.67 9.10
N LYS A 137 2.71 -15.75 8.32
CA LYS A 137 3.48 -15.96 7.08
C LYS A 137 2.85 -15.34 5.85
N VAL A 138 1.53 -15.16 5.85
CA VAL A 138 0.78 -14.69 4.69
C VAL A 138 -0.37 -13.77 5.08
N ILE A 139 -0.70 -12.85 4.19
CA ILE A 139 -1.87 -11.97 4.28
C ILE A 139 -2.78 -12.24 3.08
N ASN A 140 -4.08 -12.38 3.34
CA ASN A 140 -5.09 -12.55 2.30
C ASN A 140 -5.78 -11.22 1.96
N ARG A 141 -6.56 -11.20 0.88
CA ARG A 141 -7.26 -10.00 0.40
C ARG A 141 -8.27 -9.44 1.41
N ASP A 142 -8.95 -10.31 2.13
CA ASP A 142 -9.96 -9.94 3.12
C ASP A 142 -9.32 -9.26 4.33
N GLN A 143 -8.22 -9.81 4.85
CA GLN A 143 -7.38 -9.21 5.89
C GLN A 143 -6.84 -7.85 5.45
N TRP A 144 -6.28 -7.77 4.24
CA TRP A 144 -5.77 -6.49 3.70
C TRP A 144 -6.86 -5.43 3.66
N GLN A 145 -8.04 -5.74 3.11
CA GLN A 145 -9.14 -4.77 3.01
C GLN A 145 -9.74 -4.42 4.36
N SER A 146 -9.89 -5.40 5.25
CA SER A 146 -10.41 -5.20 6.60
C SER A 146 -9.48 -4.30 7.43
N LEU A 147 -8.17 -4.33 7.19
CA LEU A 147 -7.20 -3.48 7.88
C LEU A 147 -7.45 -1.99 7.60
N LEU A 148 -7.84 -1.64 6.37
CA LEU A 148 -8.23 -0.27 6.03
C LEU A 148 -9.50 0.17 6.75
N GLU A 149 -10.47 -0.72 6.93
CA GLU A 149 -11.68 -0.37 7.67
C GLU A 149 -11.36 -0.25 9.17
N MET A 150 -10.55 -1.16 9.71
CA MET A 150 -10.06 -1.11 11.09
C MET A 150 -9.34 0.21 11.38
N SER A 151 -8.48 0.67 10.47
CA SER A 151 -7.74 1.93 10.62
C SER A 151 -8.62 3.18 10.63
N ARG A 152 -9.85 3.08 10.13
CA ARG A 152 -10.83 4.18 10.11
C ARG A 152 -11.73 4.20 11.33
N VAL A 153 -12.03 3.04 11.91
CA VAL A 153 -13.08 2.93 12.95
C VAL A 153 -12.51 2.64 14.33
N ILE A 154 -11.40 1.89 14.46
CA ILE A 154 -10.89 1.49 15.77
C ILE A 154 -10.03 2.61 16.37
N LYS A 155 -10.32 2.94 17.63
CA LYS A 155 -9.63 3.96 18.39
C LYS A 155 -8.31 3.44 18.96
N PRO A 156 -7.32 4.31 19.20
CA PRO A 156 -6.03 3.91 19.78
C PRO A 156 -6.13 3.27 21.17
N ASP A 157 -7.18 3.55 21.93
CA ASP A 157 -7.43 2.96 23.25
C ASP A 157 -8.17 1.62 23.18
N LEU A 158 -8.47 1.12 21.97
CA LEU A 158 -9.21 -0.11 21.69
C LEU A 158 -10.61 -0.19 22.35
N SER A 159 -11.13 0.91 22.89
CA SER A 159 -12.39 0.95 23.65
C SER A 159 -13.62 0.52 22.84
N ASN A 160 -13.50 0.53 21.51
CA ASN A 160 -14.54 0.14 20.57
C ASN A 160 -14.19 -1.09 19.73
N TYR A 161 -13.19 -1.87 20.13
CA TYR A 161 -12.90 -3.17 19.54
C TYR A 161 -13.61 -4.30 20.31
N SER A 162 -14.22 -5.24 19.59
CA SER A 162 -14.80 -6.46 20.16
C SER A 162 -14.35 -7.69 19.37
N LYS A 163 -13.98 -8.77 20.07
CA LYS A 163 -13.65 -10.07 19.46
C LYS A 163 -14.88 -10.78 18.86
N ASP A 164 -16.08 -10.35 19.25
CA ASP A 164 -17.34 -10.87 18.72
C ASP A 164 -17.74 -10.19 17.39
N ASP A 165 -17.04 -9.12 16.99
CA ASP A 165 -17.25 -8.48 15.70
C ASP A 165 -16.70 -9.36 14.55
N ALA A 166 -17.21 -9.16 13.34
CA ALA A 166 -16.84 -9.94 12.15
C ALA A 166 -15.45 -9.59 11.57
N TRP A 167 -14.48 -9.22 12.41
CA TRP A 167 -13.11 -8.98 11.99
C TRP A 167 -12.38 -10.29 11.67
N PRO A 168 -11.38 -10.28 10.78
CA PRO A 168 -10.51 -11.43 10.60
C PRO A 168 -9.81 -11.79 11.92
N GLY A 169 -9.78 -13.06 12.31
CA GLY A 169 -9.17 -13.49 13.59
C GLY A 169 -7.68 -13.16 13.76
N LEU A 170 -6.99 -12.74 12.70
CA LEU A 170 -5.65 -12.16 12.80
C LEU A 170 -5.65 -10.85 13.62
N PHE A 171 -6.75 -10.10 13.59
CA PHE A 171 -6.86 -8.81 14.28
C PHE A 171 -7.01 -8.97 15.79
N ASP A 172 -7.60 -10.07 16.26
CA ASP A 172 -7.58 -10.41 17.69
C ASP A 172 -6.14 -10.58 18.19
N ARG A 173 -5.30 -11.28 17.40
CA ARG A 173 -3.87 -11.46 17.71
C ARG A 173 -3.12 -10.14 17.70
N PHE A 174 -3.42 -9.26 16.74
CA PHE A 174 -2.84 -7.92 16.68
C PHE A 174 -3.21 -7.08 17.91
N VAL A 175 -4.49 -7.08 18.29
CA VAL A 175 -4.99 -6.36 19.48
C VAL A 175 -4.32 -6.88 20.75
N ASP A 176 -4.29 -8.20 20.95
CA ASP A 176 -3.64 -8.82 22.11
C ASP A 176 -2.15 -8.45 22.19
N TRP A 177 -1.45 -8.42 21.05
CA TRP A 177 -0.04 -8.01 20.97
C TRP A 177 0.16 -6.52 21.28
N PHE A 178 -0.75 -5.66 20.79
CA PHE A 178 -0.67 -4.22 20.97
C PHE A 178 -0.89 -3.80 22.43
N GLU A 179 -1.84 -4.43 23.12
CA GLU A 179 -2.08 -4.21 24.56
C GLU A 179 -0.88 -4.63 25.40
N GLN A 180 -0.29 -5.80 25.11
CA GLN A 180 0.90 -6.29 25.83
C GLN A 180 2.11 -5.38 25.62
N SER A 181 2.33 -4.91 24.39
CA SER A 181 3.42 -4.00 24.06
C SER A 181 3.28 -2.66 24.77
N SER A 182 2.05 -2.12 24.83
CA SER A 182 1.75 -0.85 25.50
C SER A 182 1.94 -0.92 27.01
N ASN A 183 1.53 -2.04 27.64
CA ASN A 183 1.73 -2.27 29.07
C ASN A 183 3.21 -2.40 29.44
N ASN A 184 4.02 -3.05 28.59
CA ASN A 184 5.45 -3.22 28.82
C ASN A 184 6.21 -1.88 28.70
N SER A 185 5.82 -0.99 27.77
CA SER A 185 6.39 0.35 27.67
C SER A 185 6.07 1.21 28.90
N ALA A 186 4.81 1.21 29.35
CA ALA A 186 4.41 1.97 30.54
C ALA A 186 5.12 1.50 31.83
N ALA A 187 5.39 0.19 31.96
CA ALA A 187 6.16 -0.36 33.07
C ALA A 187 7.66 -0.02 33.01
N ALA A 188 8.22 0.20 31.81
CA ALA A 188 9.61 0.62 31.64
C ALA A 188 9.83 2.10 31.95
N ASP A 189 8.87 2.97 31.64
CA ASP A 189 8.94 4.42 31.93
C ASP A 189 8.67 4.75 33.41
N ALA A 190 8.06 3.84 34.16
CA ALA A 190 7.78 3.99 35.59
C ALA A 190 8.95 3.58 36.51
N LYS A 191 10.09 3.17 35.93
CA LYS A 191 11.27 2.67 36.65
C LYS A 191 12.47 3.59 36.46
#